data_AF-A0A0F8Z275-F1
#
_entry.id   AF-A0A0F8Z275-F1
#
_cell.length_a   1.000
_cell.length_b   1.000
_cell.length_c   1.000
_cell.angle_alpha   90.00
_cell.angle_beta   90.00
_cell.angle_gamma   90.00
#
_symmetry.space_group_name_H-M   'P 1'
#
loop_
_entity.id
_entity.type
_entity.pdbx_description
1 polymer ?
#
loop_
_entity_poly.entity_id
_entity_poly.type
_entity_poly.pdbx_seq_one_letter_code
_entity_poly.pdbx_strand_id
1 'polypeptide(L)' 'MGAILPAIGLGIDLIVKLIGAYNSLPSSDEATKVHLRDLSDRLTETKRLVAAVVIKEV' A
#
# COMPACT_ATOMS: atom_id res chain seq x y z
N MET A 1 -1.04 -20.78 6.74
CA MET A 1 -0.45 -19.46 6.40
C MET A 1 -0.78 -18.98 4.97
N GLY A 2 -1.11 -19.87 4.02
CA GLY A 2 -1.30 -19.50 2.61
C GLY A 2 -2.42 -18.49 2.26
N ALA A 3 -3.44 -18.30 3.11
CA ALA A 3 -4.54 -17.35 2.84
C ALA A 3 -4.32 -15.93 3.40
N ILE A 4 -3.42 -15.77 4.39
CA ILE A 4 -3.18 -14.48 5.06
C ILE A 4 -2.33 -13.57 4.17
N LEU A 5 -1.38 -14.13 3.44
CA LEU A 5 -0.48 -13.39 2.54
C LEU A 5 -1.22 -12.73 1.36
N PRO A 6 -2.12 -13.43 0.63
CA PRO A 6 -3.01 -12.80 -0.35
C PRO A 6 -3.89 -11.69 0.26
N ALA A 7 -4.40 -11.90 1.48
CA ALA A 7 -5.24 -10.92 2.15
C ALA A 7 -4.48 -9.63 2.52
N ILE A 8 -3.22 -9.75 2.97
CA ILE A 8 -2.33 -8.60 3.22
C ILE A 8 -2.06 -7.83 1.93
N GLY A 9 -1.76 -8.54 0.83
CA GLY A 9 -1.54 -7.91 -0.47
C GLY A 9 -2.75 -7.11 -0.97
N LEU A 10 -3.95 -7.68 -0.83
CA LEU A 10 -5.21 -7.01 -1.18
C LEU A 10 -5.51 -5.81 -0.27
N GLY A 11 -5.24 -5.92 1.03
CA GLY A 11 -5.41 -4.82 1.99
C GLY A 11 -4.52 -3.63 1.66
N ILE A 12 -3.25 -3.88 1.34
CA ILE A 12 -2.30 -2.83 0.93
C ILE A 12 -2.78 -2.14 -0.36
N ASP A 13 -3.24 -2.91 -1.36
CA ASP A 13 -3.72 -2.34 -2.63
C ASP A 13 -4.95 -1.44 -2.45
N LEU A 14 -5.84 -1.80 -1.52
CA LEU A 14 -6.99 -0.95 -1.18
C LEU A 14 -6.53 0.39 -0.59
N ILE A 15 -5.59 0.37 0.35
CA ILE A 15 -5.08 1.57 1.02
C ILE A 15 -4.37 2.49 0.02
N VAL A 16 -3.52 1.95 -0.86
CA VAL A 16 -2.84 2.72 -1.91
C VAL A 16 -3.85 3.41 -2.84
N LYS A 17 -4.93 2.71 -3.22
CA LYS A 17 -6.01 3.30 -4.03
C LYS A 17 -6.74 4.44 -3.31
N LEU A 18 -7.02 4.28 -2.01
CA LEU A 18 -7.67 5.34 -1.21
C LEU A 18 -6.78 6.57 -1.08
N ILE A 19 -5.46 6.39 -0.90
CA ILE A 19 -4.48 7.47 -0.91
C ILE A 19 -4.47 8.20 -2.25
N GLY A 20 -4.43 7.45 -3.36
CA GLY A 20 -4.49 8.03 -4.70
C GLY A 20 -5.77 8.84 -4.94
N ALA A 21 -6.91 8.33 -4.46
CA ALA A 21 -8.20 9.03 -4.54
C ALA A 21 -8.22 10.30 -3.70
N TYR A 22 -7.64 10.30 -2.49
CA TYR A 22 -7.52 11.52 -1.68
C TYR A 22 -6.65 12.57 -2.39
N ASN A 23 -5.49 12.16 -2.92
CA ASN A 23 -4.53 13.05 -3.56
C ASN A 23 -5.04 13.69 -4.86
N SER A 24 -6.05 13.10 -5.51
CA SER A 24 -6.68 13.66 -6.71
C SER A 24 -7.79 14.67 -6.41
N LEU A 25 -8.21 14.82 -5.14
CA LEU A 25 -9.23 15.79 -4.76
C LEU A 25 -8.69 17.22 -4.86
N PRO A 26 -9.43 18.16 -5.48
CA PRO A 26 -8.96 19.55 -5.65
C PRO A 26 -8.82 20.32 -4.33
N SER A 27 -9.49 19.89 -3.26
CA SER A 27 -9.46 20.50 -1.92
C SER A 27 -8.59 19.75 -0.92
N SER A 28 -7.79 18.77 -1.36
CA SER A 28 -6.95 17.99 -0.44
C SER A 28 -5.70 18.77 -0.05
N ASP A 29 -5.40 18.76 1.24
CA ASP A 29 -4.27 19.48 1.85
C ASP A 29 -2.91 18.98 1.32
N GLU A 30 -2.06 19.88 0.85
CA GLU A 30 -0.78 19.55 0.20
C GLU A 30 0.21 18.86 1.16
N ALA A 31 0.26 19.26 2.43
CA ALA A 31 1.12 18.60 3.42
C ALA A 31 0.67 17.14 3.66
N THR A 32 -0.64 16.94 3.72
CA THR A 32 -1.26 15.61 3.82
C THR A 32 -0.99 14.79 2.56
N LYS A 33 -1.04 15.37 1.35
CA LYS A 33 -0.70 14.65 0.10
C LYS A 33 0.72 14.09 0.11
N VAL A 34 1.69 14.90 0.57
CA VAL A 34 3.09 14.48 0.67
C VAL A 34 3.24 13.34 1.66
N HIS A 35 2.63 13.45 2.84
CA HIS A 35 2.67 12.40 3.85
C HIS A 35 2.02 11.10 3.36
N LEU A 36 0.87 11.20 2.69
CA LEU A 36 0.19 10.03 2.14
C LEU A 36 0.95 9.40 0.97
N ARG A 37 1.66 10.19 0.14
CA ARG A 37 2.57 9.65 -0.88
C ARG A 37 3.68 8.82 -0.25
N ASP A 38 4.38 9.36 0.75
CA ASP A 38 5.43 8.62 1.46
C ASP A 38 4.88 7.31 2.07
N LEU A 39 3.70 7.39 2.68
CA LEU A 39 3.03 6.23 3.26
C LEU A 39 2.64 5.18 2.19
N SER A 40 2.18 5.62 1.01
CA SER A 40 1.89 4.76 -0.13
C SER A 40 3.14 4.05 -0.66
N ASP A 41 4.27 4.74 -0.74
CA ASP A 41 5.54 4.17 -1.19
C ASP A 41 6.03 3.10 -0.21
N ARG A 42 5.97 3.39 1.10
CA ARG A 42 6.33 2.42 2.17
C ARG A 42 5.43 1.19 2.18
N LEU A 43 4.13 1.37 1.95
CA LEU A 43 3.17 0.27 1.83
C LEU A 43 3.47 -0.60 0.60
N THR A 44 3.82 0.02 -0.52
CA THR A 44 4.20 -0.69 -1.76
C THR A 44 5.47 -1.53 -1.55
N GLU A 45 6.47 -0.98 -0.88
CA GLU A 45 7.68 -1.73 -0.54
C GLU A 45 7.40 -2.87 0.45
N THR A 46 6.53 -2.64 1.44
CA THR A 46 6.10 -3.69 2.38
C THR A 46 5.42 -4.84 1.64
N LYS A 47 4.53 -4.55 0.68
CA LYS A 47 3.89 -5.57 -0.17
C LYS A 47 4.94 -6.41 -0.91
N ARG A 48 5.98 -5.76 -1.46
CA ARG A 48 7.08 -6.44 -2.16
C ARG A 48 7.86 -7.37 -1.24
N LEU A 49 8.20 -6.91 -0.02
CA LEU A 49 8.91 -7.71 0.97
C LEU A 49 8.10 -8.92 1.42
N VAL A 50 6.80 -8.73 1.68
CA VAL A 50 5.88 -9.82 2.02
C VAL A 50 5.82 -10.85 0.89
N ALA A 51 5.69 -10.41 -0.37
CA ALA A 51 5.71 -11.30 -1.54
C ALA A 51 7.03 -12.08 -1.69
N ALA A 52 8.16 -11.44 -1.39
CA ALA A 52 9.48 -12.09 -1.45
C ALA A 52 9.67 -13.19 -0.40
N VAL A 53 9.04 -13.05 0.78
CA VAL A 53 9.00 -14.13 1.79
C VAL A 53 8.16 -15.30 1.30
N VAL A 54 7.03 -15.05 0.63
CA VAL A 54 6.17 -16.12 0.06
C VAL A 54 6.93 -16.98 -0.93
N ILE A 55 7.72 -16.38 -1.82
CA ILE A 55 8.48 -17.12 -2.84
C ILE A 55 9.57 -18.01 -2.22
N LYS A 56 10.08 -17.67 -1.03
CA LYS A 56 11.13 -18.45 -0.35
C LYS A 56 10.60 -19.63 0.46
N GLU A 57 9.31 -19.61 0.84
CA GLU A 57 8.68 -20.69 1.62
C GLU A 57 7.98 -21.76 0.76
N VAL A 58 7.90 -21.56 -0.56
CA VAL A 58 7.39 -22.53 -1.55
C VAL A 58 8.56 -23.22 -2.22
#